data_AF-A0A9W8TFG0-F1
#
_entry.id   AF-A0A9W8TFG0-F1
#
_cell.length_a   1.000
_cell.length_b   1.000
_cell.length_c   1.000
_cell.angle_alpha   90.00
_cell.angle_beta   90.00
_cell.angle_gamma   90.00
#
_symmetry.space_group_name_H-M   'P 1'
#
loop_
_entity.id
_entity.type
_entity.pdbx_description
1 polymer ?
#
loop_
_entity_poly.entity_id
_entity_poly.type
_entity_poly.pdbx_seq_one_letter_code
_entity_poly.pdbx_strand_id
1 'polypeptide(L)'
;MLPLRRIRPPSTCFHRHYSSSPYGSFKKLRALPFVMTPQDAQKFMARWAAPLCGGENMFSSVFNFLPFVKYKMPVRFSPVYFPAWIINAEIEAGVTYQGSTKNATAIFKSNYLPGSSVPLLSAARLLPQGVDDREPPLFTEFLMEQHGLEVNCIPYSISPFSALEIAKSLSYSQATINADLKFSPSSVKPHIFSAYPILLPLYLAQYEMSYLNGHKSFLNIFIQAHSNGGMIMSENFLGKLDTPQLAAFESLKGLFSNTGWTDDTEVLEFGVADDSVQVASVSLSPQKDVTRALDAYLEQPLRDSQNIAKLAEFGEIENDDDPRIRELTRDEMEGIDKYLDISLEMMMSLSTASENQKVISISLGSTPKLEMANQAQATLKTKLDELEREKRDAKPGCHVRVSIWRTAHMPLRDCNSPQAVKLQAPTKANVSQTYANVQCQLGNSVQIANMHGKTIVPITGTVNERPALHPGGRPSVTAAKDAVETVVDMSPALPVMTKVVTDAGGVMRGSAETFVKAVLWPNSALYVVFARPDNTRPPTEAETDVFSASGGVVNDGVGSRKLGKVVATVAVLAERKERIESGDWVAVLLVVLENE
;
A
#
# COMPACT_ATOMS: atom_id res chain seq x y z
N MET A 1 32.78 -38.58 -11.61
CA MET A 1 32.55 -38.88 -10.19
C MET A 1 33.41 -37.95 -9.35
N LEU A 2 32.80 -36.93 -8.73
CA LEU A 2 33.46 -36.01 -7.80
C LEU A 2 32.95 -36.28 -6.37
N PRO A 3 33.81 -36.26 -5.34
CA PRO A 3 33.41 -36.66 -4.00
C PRO A 3 32.65 -35.54 -3.28
N LEU A 4 31.47 -35.88 -2.75
CA LEU A 4 30.67 -35.02 -1.88
C LEU A 4 31.42 -34.76 -0.57
N ARG A 5 31.84 -33.50 -0.36
CA ARG A 5 32.37 -33.02 0.92
C ARG A 5 31.27 -33.08 1.99
N ARG A 6 31.55 -33.82 3.07
CA ARG A 6 30.78 -33.79 4.32
C ARG A 6 30.66 -32.36 4.85
N ILE A 7 29.43 -31.83 4.86
CA ILE A 7 29.06 -30.66 5.65
C ILE A 7 29.02 -31.11 7.11
N ARG A 8 29.88 -30.54 7.96
CA ARG A 8 29.82 -30.75 9.41
C ARG A 8 28.59 -29.99 9.96
N PRO A 9 27.86 -30.55 10.94
CA PRO A 9 26.76 -29.83 11.58
C PRO A 9 27.33 -28.60 12.30
N PRO A 10 26.73 -27.41 12.16
CA PRO A 10 27.19 -26.23 12.88
C PRO A 10 26.90 -26.42 14.37
N SER A 11 27.93 -26.71 15.16
CA SER A 11 27.88 -26.91 16.61
C SER A 11 28.10 -25.60 17.40
N THR A 12 27.67 -24.46 16.86
CA THR A 12 27.59 -23.20 17.61
C THR A 12 26.15 -22.74 17.58
N CYS A 13 25.46 -22.93 18.70
CA CYS A 13 24.16 -22.32 18.95
C CYS A 13 24.39 -20.81 18.98
N PHE A 14 24.16 -20.14 17.85
CA PHE A 14 24.08 -18.69 17.81
C PHE A 14 22.79 -18.31 18.54
N HIS A 15 22.86 -18.24 19.87
CA HIS A 15 21.90 -17.46 20.64
C HIS A 15 22.08 -16.01 20.21
N ARG A 16 21.29 -15.59 19.21
CA ARG A 16 21.09 -14.18 18.94
C ARG A 16 20.35 -13.63 20.15
N HIS A 17 21.10 -13.02 21.07
CA HIS A 17 20.51 -12.14 22.06
C HIS A 17 20.01 -10.91 21.29
N TYR A 18 18.72 -10.87 21.02
CA TYR A 18 18.07 -9.62 20.63
C TYR A 18 18.10 -8.69 21.87
N SER A 19 18.37 -7.40 21.65
CA SER A 19 18.50 -6.42 22.73
C SER A 19 17.27 -6.38 23.63
N SER A 20 17.43 -5.83 24.84
CA SER A 20 16.35 -5.42 25.75
C SER A 20 15.16 -4.85 24.97
N SER A 21 14.04 -5.58 24.95
CA SER A 21 12.78 -5.30 24.26
C SER A 21 12.90 -4.70 22.84
N PRO A 22 12.73 -5.48 21.76
CA PRO A 22 12.77 -4.94 20.39
C PRO A 22 11.63 -3.93 20.09
N TYR A 23 10.69 -3.74 21.02
CA TYR A 23 9.52 -2.86 20.85
C TYR A 23 9.52 -1.68 21.81
N GLY A 24 10.67 -1.27 22.37
CA GLY A 24 10.73 -0.17 23.34
C GLY A 24 10.14 1.17 22.85
N SER A 25 10.00 1.36 21.53
CA SER A 25 9.40 2.52 20.89
C SER A 25 7.90 2.41 20.63
N PHE A 26 7.28 1.24 20.83
CA PHE A 26 5.86 1.02 20.54
C PHE A 26 5.03 1.12 21.82
N LYS A 27 4.33 2.24 22.00
CA LYS A 27 3.54 2.54 23.20
C LYS A 27 2.13 1.93 23.16
N LYS A 28 1.60 1.67 21.97
CA LYS A 28 0.25 1.17 21.67
C LYS A 28 0.24 -0.34 21.42
N LEU A 29 1.40 -1.00 21.48
CA LEU A 29 1.55 -2.44 21.23
C LEU A 29 0.82 -3.25 22.31
N ARG A 30 -0.13 -4.05 21.85
CA ARG A 30 -0.83 -5.04 22.68
C ARG A 30 -0.29 -6.44 22.40
N ALA A 31 -0.46 -7.36 23.34
CA ALA A 31 0.02 -8.73 23.18
C ALA A 31 -0.96 -9.73 23.79
N LEU A 32 -1.29 -10.78 23.04
CA LEU A 32 -2.12 -11.86 23.58
C LEU A 32 -1.27 -12.75 24.51
N PRO A 33 -1.76 -13.13 25.69
CA PRO A 33 -1.01 -14.00 26.60
C PRO A 33 -0.94 -15.43 26.08
N PHE A 34 0.07 -16.19 26.52
CA PHE A 34 0.13 -17.63 26.29
C PHE A 34 -0.89 -18.32 27.20
N VAL A 35 -2.03 -18.69 26.64
CA VAL A 35 -3.05 -19.48 27.35
C VAL A 35 -2.66 -20.96 27.36
N MET A 36 -2.10 -21.44 26.26
CA MET A 36 -1.65 -22.83 26.14
C MET A 36 -0.32 -23.08 26.85
N THR A 37 -0.22 -24.16 27.62
CA THR A 37 1.03 -24.57 28.26
C THR A 37 2.01 -25.17 27.24
N PRO A 38 3.33 -25.12 27.50
CA PRO A 38 4.32 -25.75 26.64
C PRO A 38 4.10 -27.25 26.41
N GLN A 39 3.68 -27.97 27.46
CA GLN A 39 3.44 -29.41 27.43
C GLN A 39 2.24 -29.75 26.55
N ASP A 40 1.15 -28.97 26.67
CA ASP A 40 -0.03 -29.15 25.83
C ASP A 40 0.28 -28.86 24.36
N ALA A 41 1.02 -27.78 24.07
CA ALA A 41 1.46 -27.45 22.72
C ALA A 41 2.28 -28.57 22.08
N GLN A 42 3.26 -29.12 22.81
CA GLN A 42 4.05 -30.26 22.34
C GLN A 42 3.19 -31.49 22.08
N LYS A 43 2.24 -31.78 22.97
CA LYS A 43 1.31 -32.91 22.85
C LYS A 43 0.39 -32.76 21.63
N PHE A 44 -0.11 -31.56 21.37
CA PHE A 44 -0.94 -31.26 20.21
C PHE A 44 -0.16 -31.38 18.90
N MET A 45 1.01 -30.75 18.81
CA MET A 45 1.87 -30.83 17.63
C MET A 45 2.37 -32.26 17.37
N ALA A 46 2.62 -33.05 18.41
CA ALA A 46 3.08 -34.44 18.27
C ALA A 46 2.05 -35.35 17.56
N ARG A 47 0.75 -35.04 17.63
CA ARG A 47 -0.30 -35.78 16.89
C ARG A 47 -0.07 -35.73 15.38
N TRP A 48 0.41 -34.59 14.89
CA TRP A 48 0.72 -34.38 13.48
C TRP A 48 2.17 -34.75 13.15
N ALA A 49 3.12 -34.47 14.04
CA ALA A 49 4.52 -34.79 13.81
C ALA A 49 4.78 -36.29 13.71
N ALA A 50 4.11 -37.12 14.52
CA ALA A 50 4.39 -38.55 14.60
C ALA A 50 4.17 -39.32 13.28
N PRO A 51 3.02 -39.20 12.57
CA PRO A 51 2.86 -39.84 11.27
C PRO A 51 3.82 -39.30 10.21
N LEU A 52 4.18 -38.00 10.29
CA LEU A 52 5.03 -37.34 9.31
C LEU A 52 6.52 -37.67 9.46
N CYS A 53 7.02 -37.74 10.69
CA CYS A 53 8.45 -37.92 10.95
C CYS A 53 8.90 -39.38 10.95
N GLY A 54 7.96 -40.33 10.85
CA GLY A 54 8.22 -41.76 10.93
C GLY A 54 8.66 -42.23 12.32
N GLY A 55 8.67 -43.55 12.51
CA GLY A 55 9.16 -44.23 13.71
C GLY A 55 8.20 -45.27 14.28
N GLU A 56 8.71 -46.09 15.20
CA GLU A 56 7.99 -47.22 15.84
C GLU A 56 6.75 -46.79 16.64
N ASN A 57 6.51 -45.48 16.79
CA ASN A 57 5.49 -44.87 17.65
C ASN A 57 4.38 -44.13 16.87
N MET A 58 4.14 -44.51 15.61
CA MET A 58 3.12 -43.85 14.77
C MET A 58 1.71 -43.97 15.40
N PHE A 59 1.30 -45.17 15.80
CA PHE A 59 -0.02 -45.39 16.41
C PHE A 59 -0.13 -44.79 17.81
N SER A 60 0.92 -44.90 18.61
CA SER A 60 0.89 -44.47 20.00
C SER A 60 0.62 -42.95 20.09
N SER A 61 1.19 -42.16 19.18
CA SER A 61 0.98 -40.70 19.15
C SER A 61 -0.44 -40.26 18.77
N VAL A 62 -1.22 -41.11 18.10
CA VAL A 62 -2.64 -40.84 17.80
C VAL A 62 -3.50 -41.07 19.05
N PHE A 63 -3.11 -42.02 19.90
CA PHE A 63 -3.81 -42.36 21.15
C PHE A 63 -3.28 -41.60 22.38
N ASN A 64 -2.71 -40.41 22.18
CA ASN A 64 -2.15 -39.55 23.24
C ASN A 64 -3.15 -39.09 24.33
N PHE A 65 -4.44 -39.43 24.21
CA PHE A 65 -5.37 -39.27 25.34
C PHE A 65 -5.03 -40.22 26.50
N LEU A 66 -4.32 -41.31 26.24
CA LEU A 66 -3.84 -42.22 27.27
C LEU A 66 -2.57 -41.66 27.94
N PRO A 67 -2.55 -41.46 29.27
CA PRO A 67 -1.46 -40.79 29.98
C PRO A 67 -0.12 -41.55 29.93
N PHE A 68 -0.14 -42.83 29.57
CA PHE A 68 1.05 -43.70 29.55
C PHE A 68 1.76 -43.73 28.20
N VAL A 69 1.18 -43.09 27.18
CA VAL A 69 1.71 -43.16 25.83
C VAL A 69 2.75 -42.06 25.62
N LYS A 70 4.00 -42.47 25.33
CA LYS A 70 5.06 -41.55 24.95
C LYS A 70 4.78 -40.99 23.56
N TYR A 71 4.74 -39.66 23.45
CA TYR A 71 4.59 -38.97 22.18
C TYR A 71 5.95 -38.51 21.63
N LYS A 72 6.00 -38.22 20.32
CA LYS A 72 7.20 -37.69 19.67
C LYS A 72 7.49 -36.30 20.21
N MET A 73 8.62 -36.13 20.89
CA MET A 73 9.11 -34.82 21.33
C MET A 73 9.82 -34.10 20.19
N PRO A 74 9.69 -32.76 20.09
CA PRO A 74 10.46 -31.98 19.14
C PRO A 74 11.94 -31.93 19.54
N VAL A 75 12.84 -31.79 18.56
CA VAL A 75 14.28 -31.57 18.80
C VAL A 75 14.60 -30.14 19.22
N ARG A 76 13.75 -29.19 18.83
CA ARG A 76 13.79 -27.78 19.28
C ARG A 76 12.38 -27.29 19.54
N PHE A 77 12.21 -26.51 20.59
CA PHE A 77 10.93 -25.95 20.99
C PHE A 77 11.16 -24.56 21.58
N SER A 78 10.39 -23.56 21.12
CA SER A 78 10.51 -22.18 21.62
C SER A 78 9.14 -21.49 21.61
N PRO A 79 8.77 -20.77 22.69
CA PRO A 79 7.72 -19.76 22.61
C PRO A 79 8.23 -18.53 21.86
N VAL A 80 7.37 -17.94 21.03
CA VAL A 80 7.68 -16.71 20.29
C VAL A 80 6.46 -15.79 20.26
N TYR A 81 6.72 -14.48 20.21
CA TYR A 81 5.74 -13.49 19.81
C TYR A 81 5.94 -13.12 18.34
N PHE A 82 4.91 -13.34 17.52
CA PHE A 82 4.89 -12.91 16.13
C PHE A 82 4.11 -11.59 15.99
N PRO A 83 4.70 -10.54 15.41
CA PRO A 83 4.05 -9.25 15.27
C PRO A 83 3.03 -9.28 14.12
N ALA A 84 1.90 -8.61 14.32
CA ALA A 84 0.85 -8.47 13.34
C ALA A 84 0.19 -7.09 13.43
N TRP A 85 -0.57 -6.76 12.39
CA TRP A 85 -1.43 -5.61 12.31
C TRP A 85 -2.87 -6.08 12.09
N ILE A 86 -3.80 -5.56 12.87
CA ILE A 86 -5.23 -5.63 12.56
C ILE A 86 -5.61 -4.33 11.86
N ILE A 87 -6.26 -4.42 10.70
CA ILE A 87 -6.55 -3.28 9.84
C ILE A 87 -8.07 -3.13 9.66
N ASN A 88 -8.54 -1.92 9.93
CA ASN A 88 -9.86 -1.44 9.54
C ASN A 88 -9.69 -0.31 8.52
N ALA A 89 -10.41 -0.37 7.41
CA ALA A 89 -10.28 0.63 6.35
C ALA A 89 -11.56 0.82 5.53
N GLU A 90 -11.74 2.03 5.02
CA GLU A 90 -12.70 2.39 3.97
C GLU A 90 -11.88 2.97 2.84
N ILE A 91 -11.87 2.29 1.69
CA ILE A 91 -11.01 2.63 0.56
C ILE A 91 -11.88 2.92 -0.65
N GLU A 92 -11.72 4.10 -1.24
CA GLU A 92 -12.29 4.45 -2.54
C GLU A 92 -11.26 4.24 -3.65
N ALA A 93 -11.70 3.68 -4.77
CA ALA A 93 -10.90 3.57 -5.99
C ALA A 93 -11.79 3.71 -7.23
N GLY A 94 -11.22 4.25 -8.30
CA GLY A 94 -11.78 4.15 -9.65
C GLY A 94 -11.67 2.72 -10.14
N VAL A 95 -12.80 2.12 -10.51
CA VAL A 95 -12.93 0.74 -10.97
C VAL A 95 -13.54 0.68 -12.36
N THR A 96 -13.09 -0.27 -13.17
CA THR A 96 -13.77 -0.71 -14.39
C THR A 96 -14.49 -2.02 -14.07
N TYR A 97 -15.82 -1.99 -14.10
CA TYR A 97 -16.68 -3.14 -13.84
C TYR A 97 -17.63 -3.36 -15.02
N GLN A 98 -17.57 -4.53 -15.66
CA GLN A 98 -18.38 -4.88 -16.84
C GLN A 98 -18.29 -3.81 -17.95
N GLY A 99 -17.08 -3.29 -18.19
CA GLY A 99 -16.81 -2.26 -19.20
C GLY A 99 -17.20 -0.82 -18.80
N SER A 100 -17.85 -0.62 -17.66
CA SER A 100 -18.18 0.71 -17.14
C SER A 100 -17.14 1.17 -16.11
N THR A 101 -16.69 2.42 -16.21
CA THR A 101 -15.77 3.02 -15.23
C THR A 101 -16.55 3.87 -14.23
N LYS A 102 -16.34 3.65 -12.94
CA LYS A 102 -16.95 4.40 -11.84
C LYS A 102 -16.07 4.36 -10.59
N ASN A 103 -16.33 5.23 -9.62
CA ASN A 103 -15.71 5.09 -8.30
C ASN A 103 -16.47 4.04 -7.50
N ALA A 104 -15.73 3.20 -6.78
CA ALA A 104 -16.27 2.23 -5.85
C ALA A 104 -15.55 2.35 -4.52
N THR A 105 -16.28 2.07 -3.46
CA THR A 105 -15.74 2.03 -2.09
C THR A 105 -15.81 0.60 -1.58
N ALA A 106 -14.75 0.15 -0.92
CA ALA A 106 -14.67 -1.13 -0.22
C ALA A 106 -14.42 -0.88 1.28
N ILE A 107 -15.08 -1.67 2.13
CA ILE A 107 -14.92 -1.64 3.58
C ILE A 107 -14.23 -2.92 4.04
N PHE A 108 -13.18 -2.75 4.81
CA PHE A 108 -12.37 -3.80 5.42
C PHE A 108 -12.52 -3.71 6.94
N LYS A 109 -12.86 -4.83 7.58
CA LYS A 109 -12.98 -4.94 9.04
C LYS A 109 -12.11 -6.07 9.55
N SER A 110 -11.37 -5.82 10.63
CA SER A 110 -10.51 -6.77 11.35
C SER A 110 -9.60 -7.60 10.44
N ASN A 111 -9.05 -6.99 9.38
CA ASN A 111 -8.19 -7.69 8.43
C ASN A 111 -6.79 -7.91 9.04
N TYR A 112 -6.23 -9.10 8.85
CA TYR A 112 -4.90 -9.46 9.30
C TYR A 112 -3.82 -9.07 8.27
N LEU A 113 -2.76 -8.44 8.74
CA LEU A 113 -1.53 -8.24 7.97
C LEU A 113 -0.33 -8.65 8.84
N PRO A 114 0.58 -9.51 8.35
CA PRO A 114 1.78 -9.86 9.11
C PRO A 114 2.66 -8.63 9.36
N GLY A 115 3.17 -8.51 10.58
CA GLY A 115 4.06 -7.40 10.99
C GLY A 115 5.53 -7.67 10.71
N SER A 116 5.89 -8.92 10.35
CA SER A 116 7.27 -9.33 10.05
C SER A 116 7.35 -10.16 8.77
N SER A 117 8.47 -10.07 8.07
CA SER A 117 8.75 -10.83 6.84
C SER A 117 9.47 -12.16 7.08
N VAL A 118 9.51 -12.65 8.33
CA VAL A 118 10.07 -13.97 8.66
C VAL A 118 9.37 -15.05 7.82
N PRO A 119 10.09 -15.79 6.96
CA PRO A 119 9.50 -16.78 6.07
C PRO A 119 8.68 -17.84 6.84
N LEU A 120 7.71 -18.44 6.14
CA LEU A 120 6.70 -19.37 6.68
C LEU A 120 5.73 -18.74 7.68
N LEU A 121 6.21 -18.07 8.73
CA LEU A 121 5.34 -17.45 9.73
C LEU A 121 4.56 -16.27 9.16
N SER A 122 5.18 -15.49 8.28
CA SER A 122 4.53 -14.37 7.63
C SER A 122 3.41 -14.79 6.68
N ALA A 123 3.58 -15.93 6.00
CA ALA A 123 2.59 -16.52 5.09
C ALA A 123 1.47 -17.28 5.81
N ALA A 124 1.58 -17.45 7.13
CA ALA A 124 0.60 -18.16 7.93
C ALA A 124 -0.58 -17.26 8.32
N ARG A 125 -1.79 -17.83 8.33
CA ARG A 125 -3.02 -17.16 8.76
C ARG A 125 -3.11 -17.18 10.27
N LEU A 126 -2.43 -16.25 10.91
CA LEU A 126 -2.29 -16.23 12.36
C LEU A 126 -3.41 -15.47 13.09
N LEU A 127 -4.41 -14.94 12.38
CA LEU A 127 -5.52 -14.24 13.02
C LEU A 127 -6.24 -15.17 14.00
N PRO A 128 -6.34 -14.80 15.30
CA PRO A 128 -7.11 -15.55 16.27
C PRO A 128 -8.61 -15.52 15.94
N GLN A 129 -9.29 -16.65 16.12
CA GLN A 129 -10.75 -16.65 16.20
C GLN A 129 -11.18 -15.85 17.44
N GLY A 130 -12.05 -14.86 17.25
CA GLY A 130 -12.64 -14.10 18.35
C GLY A 130 -11.67 -13.16 19.06
N VAL A 131 -10.73 -12.52 18.34
CA VAL A 131 -9.94 -11.39 18.91
C VAL A 131 -10.86 -10.36 19.56
N ASP A 132 -12.03 -10.13 18.96
CA ASP A 132 -12.99 -9.11 19.40
C ASP A 132 -13.56 -9.37 20.81
N ASP A 133 -13.52 -10.61 21.30
CA ASP A 133 -14.11 -10.97 22.59
C ASP A 133 -13.24 -10.55 23.80
N ARG A 134 -11.94 -10.32 23.59
CA ARG A 134 -10.99 -10.05 24.68
C ARG A 134 -10.02 -8.94 24.31
N GLU A 135 -10.03 -7.87 25.10
CA GLU A 135 -9.02 -6.81 24.99
C GLU A 135 -7.64 -7.37 25.40
N PRO A 136 -6.65 -7.40 24.49
CA PRO A 136 -5.32 -7.90 24.84
C PRO A 136 -4.60 -6.87 25.73
N PRO A 137 -3.86 -7.30 26.76
CA PRO A 137 -3.13 -6.39 27.63
C PRO A 137 -2.03 -5.63 26.89
N LEU A 138 -1.66 -4.48 27.44
CA LEU A 138 -0.46 -3.74 27.04
C LEU A 138 0.77 -4.64 27.11
N PHE A 139 1.63 -4.55 26.09
CA PHE A 139 2.87 -5.30 26.08
C PHE A 139 3.81 -4.77 27.18
N THR A 140 4.24 -5.68 28.06
CA THR A 140 5.15 -5.38 29.17
C THR A 140 6.20 -6.47 29.29
N GLU A 141 7.30 -6.21 30.01
CA GLU A 141 8.37 -7.18 30.22
C GLU A 141 7.90 -8.48 30.87
N PHE A 142 6.79 -8.47 31.63
CA PHE A 142 6.19 -9.69 32.19
C PHE A 142 5.71 -10.69 31.14
N LEU A 143 5.41 -10.23 29.92
CA LEU A 143 5.04 -11.11 28.82
C LEU A 143 6.26 -11.76 28.15
N MET A 144 7.48 -11.31 28.48
CA MET A 144 8.73 -11.94 28.01
C MET A 144 9.04 -13.25 28.73
N GLU A 145 8.36 -13.55 29.83
CA GLU A 145 8.46 -14.83 30.54
C GLU A 145 7.07 -15.40 30.74
N GLN A 146 6.77 -16.53 30.10
CA GLN A 146 5.46 -17.17 30.14
C GLN A 146 5.63 -18.66 30.39
N HIS A 147 4.89 -19.20 31.36
CA HIS A 147 5.01 -20.61 31.79
C HIS A 147 6.46 -21.00 32.17
N GLY A 148 7.24 -20.07 32.73
CA GLY A 148 8.64 -20.28 33.10
C GLY A 148 9.59 -20.42 31.91
N LEU A 149 9.17 -20.01 30.71
CA LEU A 149 9.99 -19.96 29.51
C LEU A 149 10.19 -18.53 29.05
N GLU A 150 11.41 -18.21 28.61
CA GLU A 150 11.74 -16.95 27.93
C GLU A 150 11.10 -16.93 26.54
N VAL A 151 10.28 -15.91 26.28
CA VAL A 151 9.56 -15.70 25.02
C VAL A 151 10.40 -14.86 24.07
N ASN A 152 10.67 -15.40 22.88
CA ASN A 152 11.41 -14.67 21.86
C ASN A 152 10.50 -13.74 21.06
N CYS A 153 10.83 -12.46 20.98
CA CYS A 153 10.05 -11.47 20.23
C CYS A 153 10.61 -11.28 18.81
N ILE A 154 9.77 -11.48 17.80
CA ILE A 154 10.11 -11.24 16.39
C ILE A 154 9.86 -9.77 16.07
N PRO A 155 10.86 -8.98 15.64
CA PRO A 155 10.67 -7.54 15.42
C PRO A 155 9.69 -7.26 14.26
N TYR A 156 9.00 -6.12 14.34
CA TYR A 156 8.27 -5.58 13.21
C TYR A 156 9.27 -5.23 12.09
N SER A 157 8.94 -5.66 10.87
CA SER A 157 9.68 -5.31 9.65
C SER A 157 8.76 -4.88 8.51
N ILE A 158 7.45 -4.83 8.76
CA ILE A 158 6.43 -4.45 7.78
C ILE A 158 5.62 -3.31 8.37
N SER A 159 5.60 -2.18 7.67
CA SER A 159 4.68 -1.08 7.98
C SER A 159 3.24 -1.46 7.62
N PRO A 160 2.23 -1.09 8.44
CA PRO A 160 0.84 -1.34 8.11
C PRO A 160 0.39 -0.57 6.85
N PHE A 161 1.11 0.49 6.49
CA PHE A 161 0.81 1.30 5.31
C PHE A 161 1.40 0.73 4.02
N SER A 162 2.29 -0.27 4.10
CA SER A 162 2.89 -0.91 2.92
C SER A 162 1.82 -1.47 1.98
N ALA A 163 0.73 -2.03 2.50
CA ALA A 163 -0.37 -2.55 1.68
C ALA A 163 -0.99 -1.46 0.76
N LEU A 164 -1.16 -0.23 1.27
CA LEU A 164 -1.69 0.89 0.50
C LEU A 164 -0.71 1.37 -0.57
N GLU A 165 0.58 1.43 -0.24
CA GLU A 165 1.62 1.83 -1.20
C GLU A 165 1.80 0.76 -2.28
N ILE A 166 1.74 -0.53 -1.93
CA ILE A 166 1.73 -1.61 -2.91
C ILE A 166 0.53 -1.47 -3.85
N ALA A 167 -0.68 -1.34 -3.31
CA ALA A 167 -1.90 -1.21 -4.12
C ALA A 167 -1.83 -0.06 -5.14
N LYS A 168 -1.20 1.06 -4.77
CA LYS A 168 -0.94 2.20 -5.66
C LYS A 168 0.17 1.99 -6.67
N SER A 169 1.14 1.14 -6.33
CA SER A 169 2.30 0.85 -7.18
C SER A 169 2.04 -0.24 -8.22
N LEU A 170 0.95 -1.01 -8.09
CA LEU A 170 0.61 -2.08 -9.01
C LEU A 170 0.52 -1.56 -10.45
N SER A 171 0.96 -2.40 -11.39
CA SER A 171 0.68 -2.17 -12.80
C SER A 171 -0.82 -2.36 -13.10
N TYR A 172 -1.29 -1.78 -14.20
CA TYR A 172 -2.68 -1.97 -14.61
C TYR A 172 -3.02 -3.46 -14.80
N SER A 173 -2.11 -4.30 -15.30
CA SER A 173 -2.39 -5.74 -15.43
C SER A 173 -2.56 -6.42 -14.07
N GLN A 174 -1.70 -6.11 -13.10
CA GLN A 174 -1.77 -6.67 -11.73
C GLN A 174 -3.02 -6.21 -10.98
N ALA A 175 -3.55 -5.01 -11.26
CA ALA A 175 -4.77 -4.48 -10.65
C ALA A 175 -6.09 -5.08 -11.20
N THR A 176 -5.99 -6.19 -11.94
CA THR A 176 -7.13 -6.93 -12.48
C THR A 176 -7.53 -8.00 -11.47
N ILE A 177 -8.69 -7.83 -10.83
CA ILE A 177 -9.20 -8.75 -9.79
C ILE A 177 -9.78 -10.00 -10.46
N ASN A 178 -10.56 -9.82 -11.51
CA ASN A 178 -11.04 -10.89 -12.39
C ASN A 178 -11.30 -10.32 -13.81
N ALA A 179 -11.88 -11.14 -14.71
CA ALA A 179 -12.14 -10.73 -16.08
C ALA A 179 -13.03 -9.48 -16.22
N ASP A 180 -13.95 -9.29 -15.27
CA ASP A 180 -14.95 -8.22 -15.31
C ASP A 180 -14.66 -7.06 -14.36
N LEU A 181 -13.72 -7.23 -13.43
CA LEU A 181 -13.44 -6.30 -12.35
C LEU A 181 -11.97 -5.92 -12.29
N LYS A 182 -11.74 -4.62 -12.35
CA LYS A 182 -10.42 -4.01 -12.33
C LYS A 182 -10.46 -2.70 -11.58
N PHE A 183 -9.37 -2.36 -10.87
CA PHE A 183 -9.23 -1.04 -10.28
C PHE A 183 -8.04 -0.27 -10.89
N SER A 184 -8.07 1.04 -10.73
CA SER A 184 -6.98 1.94 -11.11
C SER A 184 -6.07 2.20 -9.90
N PRO A 185 -4.82 1.69 -9.88
CA PRO A 185 -3.90 1.83 -8.75
C PRO A 185 -3.72 3.28 -8.26
N SER A 186 -3.56 4.23 -9.19
CA SER A 186 -3.36 5.64 -8.84
C SER A 186 -4.57 6.33 -8.21
N SER A 187 -5.76 5.71 -8.32
CA SER A 187 -7.00 6.25 -7.77
C SER A 187 -7.32 5.78 -6.35
N VAL A 188 -6.53 4.85 -5.79
CA VAL A 188 -6.73 4.30 -4.45
C VAL A 188 -6.56 5.40 -3.39
N LYS A 189 -7.67 5.71 -2.71
CA LYS A 189 -7.78 6.77 -1.70
C LYS A 189 -8.43 6.19 -0.43
N PRO A 190 -7.70 6.07 0.69
CA PRO A 190 -8.30 5.69 1.96
C PRO A 190 -9.09 6.89 2.53
N HIS A 191 -10.35 6.68 2.89
CA HIS A 191 -11.16 7.62 3.66
C HIS A 191 -10.89 7.50 5.15
N ILE A 192 -10.79 6.25 5.61
CA ILE A 192 -10.36 5.87 6.96
C ILE A 192 -9.35 4.72 6.83
N PHE A 193 -8.34 4.74 7.69
CA PHE A 193 -7.39 3.66 7.81
C PHE A 193 -6.89 3.65 9.25
N SER A 194 -7.13 2.56 9.96
CA SER A 194 -6.59 2.33 11.30
C SER A 194 -5.88 0.98 11.34
N ALA A 195 -4.70 0.98 11.94
CA ALA A 195 -3.90 -0.21 12.15
C ALA A 195 -3.63 -0.41 13.64
N TYR A 196 -3.84 -1.62 14.14
CA TYR A 196 -3.64 -1.97 15.54
C TYR A 196 -2.48 -2.96 15.68
N PRO A 197 -1.36 -2.57 16.32
CA PRO A 197 -0.23 -3.46 16.52
C PRO A 197 -0.55 -4.50 17.60
N ILE A 198 -0.39 -5.78 17.26
CA ILE A 198 -0.61 -6.89 18.18
C ILE A 198 0.52 -7.93 18.08
N LEU A 199 0.93 -8.49 19.21
CA LEU A 199 1.79 -9.68 19.27
C LEU A 199 0.96 -10.94 19.47
N LEU A 200 1.15 -11.90 18.58
CA LEU A 200 0.48 -13.20 18.57
C LEU A 200 1.41 -14.26 19.19
N PRO A 201 1.00 -14.93 20.28
CA PRO A 201 1.79 -15.95 20.94
C PRO A 201 1.76 -17.24 20.13
N LEU A 202 2.93 -17.77 19.77
CA LEU A 202 3.11 -19.04 19.07
C LEU A 202 4.10 -19.92 19.81
N TYR A 203 3.93 -21.24 19.71
CA TYR A 203 5.03 -22.17 19.95
C TYR A 203 5.56 -22.67 18.62
N LEU A 204 6.88 -22.60 18.45
CA LEU A 204 7.60 -23.18 17.31
C LEU A 204 8.26 -24.48 17.73
N ALA A 205 8.10 -25.52 16.92
CA ALA A 205 8.69 -26.82 17.14
C ALA A 205 9.37 -27.34 15.87
N GLN A 206 10.56 -27.92 16.04
CA GLN A 206 11.26 -28.61 14.97
C GLN A 206 11.31 -30.10 15.30
N TYR A 207 10.92 -30.94 14.34
CA TYR A 207 10.94 -32.39 14.45
C TYR A 207 11.92 -32.99 13.45
N GLU A 208 12.64 -34.03 13.84
CA GLU A 208 13.52 -34.77 12.95
C GLU A 208 12.73 -35.84 12.19
N MET A 209 12.71 -35.73 10.86
CA MET A 209 12.15 -36.71 9.94
C MET A 209 13.23 -37.69 9.49
N SER A 210 12.93 -38.99 9.53
CA SER A 210 13.79 -40.03 8.99
C SER A 210 13.15 -40.66 7.75
N TYR A 211 13.87 -40.66 6.63
CA TYR A 211 13.45 -41.28 5.38
C TYR A 211 14.02 -42.70 5.23
N LEU A 212 13.39 -43.53 4.40
CA LEU A 212 13.83 -44.91 4.12
C LEU A 212 15.27 -45.01 3.57
N ASN A 213 15.75 -43.96 2.89
CA ASN A 213 17.12 -43.88 2.37
C ASN A 213 18.16 -43.48 3.45
N GLY A 214 17.74 -43.37 4.72
CA GLY A 214 18.59 -42.94 5.84
C GLY A 214 18.88 -41.44 5.87
N HIS A 215 18.33 -40.65 4.95
CA HIS A 215 18.43 -39.20 5.00
C HIS A 215 17.60 -38.66 6.16
N LYS A 216 18.12 -37.63 6.82
CA LYS A 216 17.46 -36.92 7.91
C LYS A 216 17.13 -35.51 7.44
N SER A 217 15.89 -35.11 7.61
CA SER A 217 15.44 -33.73 7.40
C SER A 217 14.70 -33.24 8.64
N PHE A 218 14.32 -31.97 8.62
CA PHE A 218 13.55 -31.36 9.69
C PHE A 218 12.19 -30.90 9.18
N LEU A 219 11.19 -31.05 10.04
CA LEU A 219 9.84 -30.55 9.87
C LEU A 219 9.59 -29.45 10.90
N ASN A 220 9.29 -28.25 10.44
CA ASN A 220 8.88 -27.15 11.30
C ASN A 220 7.36 -27.13 11.44
N ILE A 221 6.89 -27.31 12.67
CA ILE A 221 5.49 -27.20 13.06
C ILE A 221 5.36 -26.04 14.04
N PHE A 222 4.28 -25.28 13.94
CA PHE A 222 3.99 -24.22 14.89
C PHE A 222 2.51 -24.20 15.24
N ILE A 223 2.19 -23.67 16.41
CA ILE A 223 0.82 -23.64 16.94
C ILE A 223 0.55 -22.29 17.59
N GLN A 224 -0.64 -21.74 17.34
CA GLN A 224 -1.11 -20.56 18.06
C GLN A 224 -1.35 -20.89 19.53
N ALA A 225 -0.93 -20.02 20.44
CA ALA A 225 -0.96 -20.27 21.88
C ALA A 225 -1.89 -19.33 22.67
N HIS A 226 -2.68 -18.49 21.99
CA HIS A 226 -3.64 -17.57 22.63
C HIS A 226 -4.92 -18.28 23.13
N SER A 227 -5.12 -19.56 22.78
CA SER A 227 -6.23 -20.39 23.21
C SER A 227 -5.76 -21.83 23.44
N ASN A 228 -6.57 -22.65 24.12
CA ASN A 228 -6.24 -24.07 24.37
C ASN A 228 -6.40 -24.97 23.14
N GLY A 229 -6.98 -24.47 22.06
CA GLY A 229 -7.25 -25.22 20.83
C GLY A 229 -6.63 -24.58 19.59
N GLY A 230 -5.56 -23.80 19.77
CA GLY A 230 -4.97 -22.99 18.70
C GLY A 230 -4.62 -23.80 17.45
N MET A 231 -4.66 -23.12 16.31
CA MET A 231 -4.42 -23.75 15.02
C MET A 231 -2.98 -24.24 14.91
N ILE A 232 -2.82 -25.48 14.47
CA ILE A 232 -1.53 -26.08 14.18
C ILE A 232 -1.23 -25.85 12.70
N MET A 233 0.00 -25.48 12.40
CA MET A 233 0.49 -25.20 11.06
C MET A 233 1.86 -25.84 10.87
N SER A 234 2.25 -26.04 9.61
CA SER A 234 3.56 -26.55 9.24
C SER A 234 4.02 -25.93 7.94
N GLU A 235 5.33 -25.94 7.69
CA GLU A 235 5.84 -25.77 6.34
C GLU A 235 5.24 -26.83 5.39
N ASN A 236 5.15 -26.52 4.10
CA ASN A 236 4.75 -27.51 3.10
C ASN A 236 5.81 -28.61 2.97
N PHE A 237 5.40 -29.83 3.35
CA PHE A 237 6.22 -31.04 3.28
C PHE A 237 5.68 -32.07 2.28
N LEU A 238 4.57 -31.80 1.58
CA LEU A 238 3.90 -32.82 0.74
C LEU A 238 4.83 -33.35 -0.36
N GLY A 239 5.58 -32.46 -1.02
CA GLY A 239 6.59 -32.84 -2.01
C GLY A 239 7.84 -33.52 -1.43
N LYS A 240 7.97 -33.61 -0.10
CA LYS A 240 9.11 -34.23 0.59
C LYS A 240 8.78 -35.64 1.12
N LEU A 241 7.52 -36.02 1.21
CA LEU A 241 7.11 -37.32 1.77
C LEU A 241 7.46 -38.49 0.85
N ASP A 242 7.87 -39.61 1.44
CA ASP A 242 7.91 -40.89 0.73
C ASP A 242 6.52 -41.53 0.61
N THR A 243 6.37 -42.54 -0.26
CA THR A 243 5.06 -43.17 -0.51
C THR A 243 4.38 -43.70 0.76
N PRO A 244 5.07 -44.37 1.69
CA PRO A 244 4.47 -44.79 2.96
C PRO A 244 4.03 -43.63 3.86
N GLN A 245 4.85 -42.58 3.99
CA GLN A 245 4.50 -41.39 4.79
C GLN A 245 3.30 -40.67 4.18
N LEU A 246 3.25 -40.53 2.86
CA LEU A 246 2.13 -39.92 2.15
C LEU A 246 0.84 -40.73 2.36
N ALA A 247 0.90 -42.06 2.27
CA ALA A 247 -0.26 -42.91 2.52
C ALA A 247 -0.77 -42.81 3.98
N ALA A 248 0.14 -42.77 4.95
CA ALA A 248 -0.21 -42.56 6.36
C ALA A 248 -0.83 -41.18 6.57
N PHE A 249 -0.27 -40.15 5.93
CA PHE A 249 -0.77 -38.78 5.98
C PHE A 249 -2.15 -38.63 5.35
N GLU A 250 -2.40 -39.22 4.17
CA GLU A 250 -3.71 -39.20 3.51
C GLU A 250 -4.76 -39.93 4.35
N SER A 251 -4.38 -41.04 5.00
CA SER A 251 -5.27 -41.73 5.95
C SER A 251 -5.63 -40.84 7.14
N LEU A 252 -4.67 -40.04 7.60
CA LEU A 252 -4.85 -39.08 8.70
C LEU A 252 -5.72 -37.89 8.25
N LYS A 253 -5.52 -37.38 7.03
CA LYS A 253 -6.29 -36.29 6.43
C LYS A 253 -7.78 -36.60 6.44
N GLY A 254 -8.16 -37.83 6.08
CA GLY A 254 -9.56 -38.28 6.13
C GLY A 254 -10.20 -38.25 7.51
N LEU A 255 -9.41 -38.32 8.60
CA LEU A 255 -9.90 -38.24 9.98
C LEU A 255 -10.08 -36.81 10.47
N PHE A 256 -9.37 -35.85 9.88
CA PHE A 256 -9.28 -34.47 10.38
C PHE A 256 -9.85 -33.46 9.39
N SER A 257 -11.09 -33.71 8.93
CA SER A 257 -11.96 -32.78 8.18
C SER A 257 -11.43 -32.25 6.84
N ASN A 258 -12.33 -31.64 6.04
CA ASN A 258 -12.09 -31.05 4.72
C ASN A 258 -11.17 -29.82 4.77
N THR A 259 -9.90 -30.01 5.15
CA THR A 259 -8.91 -28.95 5.00
C THR A 259 -8.60 -28.80 3.50
N GLY A 260 -8.80 -27.60 2.98
CA GLY A 260 -8.52 -27.25 1.58
C GLY A 260 -7.02 -27.17 1.30
N TRP A 261 -6.28 -28.24 1.57
CA TRP A 261 -4.85 -28.32 1.29
C TRP A 261 -4.62 -28.29 -0.21
N THR A 262 -4.01 -27.21 -0.67
CA THR A 262 -3.51 -27.07 -2.03
C THR A 262 -1.99 -27.18 -1.99
N ASP A 263 -1.43 -27.95 -2.93
CA ASP A 263 0.02 -28.16 -3.04
C ASP A 263 0.81 -26.85 -3.22
N ASP A 264 0.13 -25.79 -3.66
CA ASP A 264 0.71 -24.48 -3.96
C ASP A 264 0.87 -23.55 -2.74
N THR A 265 0.52 -23.99 -1.52
CA THR A 265 0.66 -23.17 -0.30
C THR A 265 1.99 -23.42 0.39
N GLU A 266 2.65 -22.36 0.88
CA GLU A 266 3.89 -22.50 1.66
C GLU A 266 3.65 -23.08 3.07
N VAL A 267 2.46 -22.82 3.62
CA VAL A 267 2.04 -23.22 4.95
C VAL A 267 0.83 -24.14 4.85
N LEU A 268 0.93 -25.31 5.48
CA LEU A 268 -0.15 -26.25 5.65
C LEU A 268 -0.82 -26.02 6.99
N GLU A 269 -2.14 -25.90 6.99
CA GLU A 269 -2.94 -25.63 8.19
C GLU A 269 -3.73 -26.88 8.59
N PHE A 270 -3.62 -27.27 9.84
CA PHE A 270 -4.26 -28.47 10.38
C PHE A 270 -5.50 -28.11 11.21
N GLY A 271 -6.47 -27.45 10.56
CA GLY A 271 -7.72 -27.01 11.19
C GLY A 271 -8.56 -26.13 10.27
N VAL A 272 -9.64 -25.57 10.81
CA VAL A 272 -10.39 -24.50 10.15
C VAL A 272 -9.65 -23.20 10.44
N ALA A 273 -9.04 -22.63 9.42
CA ALA A 273 -8.41 -21.33 9.48
C ALA A 273 -9.41 -20.25 9.06
N ASP A 274 -9.35 -19.12 9.72
CA ASP A 274 -10.04 -17.92 9.27
C ASP A 274 -9.31 -17.31 8.06
N ASP A 275 -10.04 -16.55 7.27
CA ASP A 275 -9.45 -15.77 6.19
C ASP A 275 -8.73 -14.54 6.78
N SER A 276 -7.55 -14.24 6.25
CA SER A 276 -6.77 -13.07 6.66
C SER A 276 -7.46 -11.78 6.22
N VAL A 277 -8.06 -11.83 5.04
CA VAL A 277 -8.80 -10.74 4.43
C VAL A 277 -10.30 -10.95 4.60
N GLN A 278 -10.97 -9.90 5.05
CA GLN A 278 -12.43 -9.84 5.18
C GLN A 278 -12.94 -8.50 4.64
N VAL A 279 -13.41 -8.52 3.39
CA VAL A 279 -14.13 -7.38 2.81
C VAL A 279 -15.57 -7.45 3.31
N ALA A 280 -15.95 -6.49 4.16
CA ALA A 280 -17.29 -6.43 4.72
C ALA A 280 -18.32 -6.01 3.66
N SER A 281 -17.95 -5.10 2.75
CA SER A 281 -18.82 -4.61 1.69
C SER A 281 -18.07 -3.90 0.59
N VAL A 282 -18.74 -3.81 -0.56
CA VAL A 282 -18.32 -3.04 -1.74
C VAL A 282 -19.53 -2.30 -2.30
N SER A 283 -19.34 -1.06 -2.77
CA SER A 283 -20.43 -0.25 -3.37
C SER A 283 -20.80 -0.68 -4.80
N LEU A 284 -20.44 -1.92 -5.19
CA LEU A 284 -20.71 -2.52 -6.49
C LEU A 284 -21.81 -3.57 -6.36
N SER A 285 -22.65 -3.73 -7.39
CA SER A 285 -23.69 -4.76 -7.45
C SER A 285 -23.38 -5.75 -8.59
N PRO A 286 -23.53 -7.08 -8.39
CA PRO A 286 -23.92 -7.75 -7.13
C PRO A 286 -22.79 -7.76 -6.09
N GLN A 287 -23.10 -7.29 -4.87
CA GLN A 287 -22.10 -7.07 -3.81
C GLN A 287 -21.38 -8.36 -3.41
N LYS A 288 -22.11 -9.46 -3.26
CA LYS A 288 -21.57 -10.74 -2.76
C LYS A 288 -20.48 -11.32 -3.65
N ASP A 289 -20.67 -11.31 -4.96
CA ASP A 289 -19.71 -11.90 -5.90
C ASP A 289 -18.46 -11.03 -6.02
N VAL A 290 -18.63 -9.71 -6.03
CA VAL A 290 -17.52 -8.75 -6.04
C VAL A 290 -16.69 -8.85 -4.75
N THR A 291 -17.36 -8.93 -3.60
CA THR A 291 -16.72 -9.08 -2.28
C THR A 291 -15.86 -10.33 -2.25
N ARG A 292 -16.43 -11.50 -2.60
CA ARG A 292 -15.70 -12.77 -2.65
C ARG A 292 -14.52 -12.74 -3.62
N ALA A 293 -14.68 -12.12 -4.79
CA ALA A 293 -13.60 -11.99 -5.76
C ALA A 293 -12.46 -11.11 -5.23
N LEU A 294 -12.81 -10.04 -4.51
CA LEU A 294 -11.82 -9.15 -3.88
C LEU A 294 -11.11 -9.83 -2.71
N ASP A 295 -11.82 -10.57 -1.86
CA ASP A 295 -11.24 -11.38 -0.78
C ASP A 295 -10.20 -12.35 -1.35
N ALA A 296 -10.58 -13.15 -2.35
CA ALA A 296 -9.68 -14.14 -2.96
C ALA A 296 -8.44 -13.48 -3.60
N TYR A 297 -8.63 -12.34 -4.27
CA TYR A 297 -7.54 -11.60 -4.91
C TYR A 297 -6.54 -11.02 -3.90
N LEU A 298 -7.01 -10.54 -2.75
CA LEU A 298 -6.16 -9.96 -1.70
C LEU A 298 -5.54 -11.02 -0.79
N GLU A 299 -6.23 -12.14 -0.55
CA GLU A 299 -5.75 -13.25 0.27
C GLU A 299 -4.58 -13.97 -0.41
N GLN A 300 -4.64 -14.16 -1.73
CA GLN A 300 -3.64 -14.96 -2.45
C GLN A 300 -2.20 -14.45 -2.28
N PRO A 301 -1.88 -13.13 -2.45
CA PRO A 301 -0.53 -12.63 -2.22
C PRO A 301 -0.03 -12.80 -0.78
N LEU A 302 -0.93 -12.83 0.22
CA LEU A 302 -0.56 -12.98 1.62
C LEU A 302 -0.18 -14.42 1.99
N ARG A 303 -0.43 -15.40 1.12
CA ARG A 303 -0.05 -16.82 1.32
C ARG A 303 1.36 -17.16 0.86
N ASP A 304 2.10 -16.17 0.35
CA ASP A 304 3.44 -16.33 -0.22
C ASP A 304 4.42 -15.39 0.50
N SER A 305 5.38 -15.98 1.21
CA SER A 305 6.37 -15.22 1.98
C SER A 305 7.24 -14.31 1.10
N GLN A 306 7.40 -14.58 -0.20
CA GLN A 306 8.12 -13.70 -1.11
C GLN A 306 7.34 -12.42 -1.40
N ASN A 307 6.01 -12.50 -1.51
CA ASN A 307 5.19 -11.31 -1.68
C ASN A 307 5.13 -10.49 -0.38
N ILE A 308 5.20 -11.15 0.77
CA ILE A 308 5.29 -10.47 2.06
C ILE A 308 6.67 -9.84 2.28
N ALA A 309 7.74 -10.45 1.79
CA ALA A 309 9.05 -9.83 1.78
C ALA A 309 9.04 -8.52 0.97
N LYS A 310 8.32 -8.46 -0.16
CA LYS A 310 8.11 -7.21 -0.90
C LYS A 310 7.36 -6.17 -0.06
N LEU A 311 6.37 -6.55 0.77
CA LEU A 311 5.72 -5.60 1.70
C LEU A 311 6.70 -4.94 2.67
N ALA A 312 7.71 -5.68 3.14
CA ALA A 312 8.76 -5.12 4.01
C ALA A 312 9.63 -4.08 3.28
N GLU A 313 9.84 -4.22 1.96
CA GLU A 313 10.63 -3.26 1.17
C GLU A 313 9.97 -1.87 1.05
N PHE A 314 8.65 -1.76 1.24
CA PHE A 314 7.91 -0.50 1.11
C PHE A 314 7.96 0.40 2.35
N GLY A 315 8.46 -0.11 3.47
CA GLY A 315 8.65 0.72 4.65
C GLY A 315 8.87 -0.09 5.91
N GLU A 316 9.91 0.31 6.64
CA GLU A 316 10.10 -0.07 8.03
C GLU A 316 9.34 0.90 8.94
N ILE A 317 8.98 0.42 10.12
CA ILE A 317 8.29 1.20 11.13
C ILE A 317 9.09 1.15 12.42
N GLU A 318 9.59 2.31 12.82
CA GLU A 318 10.43 2.43 14.02
C GLU A 318 9.62 2.67 15.29
N ASN A 319 8.43 3.25 15.19
CA ASN A 319 7.55 3.60 16.30
C ASN A 319 6.08 3.64 15.87
N ASP A 320 5.17 3.77 16.83
CA ASP A 320 3.73 3.82 16.62
C ASP A 320 3.11 5.21 16.86
N ASP A 321 3.87 6.29 16.69
CA ASP A 321 3.39 7.65 16.95
C ASP A 321 2.39 8.14 15.87
N ASP A 322 2.32 7.50 14.69
CA ASP A 322 1.32 7.84 13.66
C ASP A 322 -0.12 7.70 14.22
N PRO A 323 -0.99 8.71 14.08
CA PRO A 323 -2.34 8.70 14.66
C PRO A 323 -3.28 7.66 14.05
N ARG A 324 -2.94 7.11 12.88
CA ARG A 324 -3.66 5.98 12.27
C ARG A 324 -3.27 4.65 12.91
N ILE A 325 -2.12 4.60 13.56
CA ILE A 325 -1.75 3.45 14.40
C ILE A 325 -2.41 3.67 15.75
N ARG A 326 -3.23 2.71 16.16
CA ARG A 326 -4.10 2.83 17.33
C ARG A 326 -3.85 1.67 18.25
N GLU A 327 -4.16 1.90 19.52
CA GLU A 327 -4.13 0.83 20.50
C GLU A 327 -5.32 -0.10 20.30
N LEU A 328 -5.11 -1.42 20.41
CA LEU A 328 -6.17 -2.41 20.25
C LEU A 328 -7.02 -2.49 21.54
N THR A 329 -7.81 -1.45 21.79
CA THR A 329 -8.77 -1.38 22.90
C THR A 329 -10.20 -1.39 22.38
N ARG A 330 -11.15 -1.82 23.23
CA ARG A 330 -12.56 -1.81 22.86
C ARG A 330 -13.04 -0.41 22.50
N ASP A 331 -12.66 0.60 23.27
CA ASP A 331 -13.10 1.99 23.06
C ASP A 331 -12.59 2.56 21.72
N GLU A 332 -11.34 2.28 21.35
CA GLU A 332 -10.77 2.73 20.07
C GLU A 332 -11.40 1.98 18.88
N MET A 333 -11.66 0.68 19.03
CA MET A 333 -12.32 -0.13 18.01
C MET A 333 -13.79 0.28 17.81
N GLU A 334 -14.56 0.47 18.89
CA GLU A 334 -15.98 0.81 18.84
C GLU A 334 -16.23 2.10 18.06
N GLY A 335 -15.38 3.12 18.25
CA GLY A 335 -15.47 4.37 17.48
C GLY A 335 -15.27 4.16 15.98
N ILE A 336 -14.34 3.28 15.60
CA ILE A 336 -14.06 2.94 14.19
C ILE A 336 -15.17 2.06 13.62
N ASP A 337 -15.61 1.06 14.37
CA ASP A 337 -16.63 0.12 13.95
C ASP A 337 -17.97 0.82 13.75
N LYS A 338 -18.34 1.74 14.65
CA LYS A 338 -19.52 2.60 14.48
C LYS A 338 -19.47 3.37 13.17
N TYR A 339 -18.35 4.02 12.86
CA TYR A 339 -18.18 4.75 11.60
C TYR A 339 -18.31 3.82 10.37
N LEU A 340 -17.72 2.63 10.44
CA LEU A 340 -17.78 1.65 9.35
C LEU A 340 -19.17 1.03 9.21
N ASP A 341 -19.91 0.81 10.30
CA ASP A 341 -21.28 0.31 10.28
C ASP A 341 -22.25 1.28 9.63
N ILE A 342 -22.14 2.57 9.96
CA ILE A 342 -22.90 3.63 9.27
C ILE A 342 -22.57 3.62 7.77
N SER A 343 -21.28 3.45 7.43
CA SER A 343 -20.85 3.39 6.03
C SER A 343 -21.40 2.16 5.29
N LEU A 344 -21.48 1.01 5.97
CA LEU A 344 -22.11 -0.21 5.45
C LEU A 344 -23.61 0.02 5.19
N GLU A 345 -24.32 0.64 6.13
CA GLU A 345 -25.74 0.94 5.99
C GLU A 345 -26.02 1.91 4.83
N MET A 346 -25.17 2.92 4.65
CA MET A 346 -25.24 3.81 3.49
C MET A 346 -25.09 3.04 2.17
N MET A 347 -24.12 2.12 2.06
CA MET A 347 -23.91 1.33 0.85
C MET A 347 -25.08 0.41 0.54
N MET A 348 -25.67 -0.23 1.56
CA MET A 348 -26.87 -1.06 1.39
C MET A 348 -28.09 -0.22 0.98
N SER A 349 -28.22 0.98 1.52
CA SER A 349 -29.31 1.91 1.16
C SER A 349 -29.17 2.38 -0.30
N LEU A 350 -27.94 2.63 -0.77
CA LEU A 350 -27.68 2.99 -2.17
C LEU A 350 -27.88 1.83 -3.14
N SER A 351 -27.52 0.60 -2.77
CA SER A 351 -27.70 -0.57 -3.63
C SER A 351 -29.18 -0.89 -3.84
N THR A 352 -29.98 -0.85 -2.77
CA THR A 352 -31.44 -1.03 -2.84
C THR A 352 -32.13 0.06 -3.67
N ALA A 353 -31.63 1.30 -3.62
CA ALA A 353 -32.08 2.40 -4.50
C ALA A 353 -31.91 2.05 -5.98
N SER A 354 -30.72 1.57 -6.33
CA SER A 354 -30.32 1.28 -7.71
C SER A 354 -31.12 0.12 -8.30
N GLU A 355 -31.39 -0.91 -7.50
CA GLU A 355 -32.18 -2.07 -7.94
C GLU A 355 -33.65 -1.71 -8.19
N ASN A 356 -34.26 -0.92 -7.30
CA ASN A 356 -35.66 -0.50 -7.43
C ASN A 356 -35.89 0.38 -8.67
N GLN A 357 -34.92 1.21 -9.04
CA GLN A 357 -35.02 2.03 -10.25
C GLN A 357 -35.10 1.17 -11.54
N LYS A 358 -34.49 -0.02 -11.52
CA LYS A 358 -34.52 -0.96 -12.66
C LYS A 358 -35.85 -1.72 -12.78
N VAL A 359 -36.56 -1.95 -11.67
CA VAL A 359 -37.85 -2.65 -11.66
C VAL A 359 -38.99 -1.76 -12.15
N ILE A 360 -38.93 -0.45 -11.88
CA ILE A 360 -40.00 0.50 -12.24
C ILE A 360 -40.09 0.73 -13.76
N SER A 361 -39.00 0.56 -14.52
CA SER A 361 -39.01 0.79 -15.97
C SER A 361 -39.70 -0.30 -16.80
N ILE A 362 -40.07 -1.45 -16.20
CA ILE A 362 -40.57 -2.62 -16.93
C ILE A 362 -42.11 -2.73 -16.92
N SER A 363 -42.83 -2.04 -16.02
CA SER A 363 -44.31 -2.11 -15.96
C SER A 363 -45.00 -0.96 -16.70
N LEU A 364 -45.15 -1.08 -18.03
CA LEU A 364 -46.07 -0.28 -18.83
C LEU A 364 -47.53 -0.72 -18.56
N GLY A 365 -48.24 -0.04 -17.67
CA GLY A 365 -49.67 -0.25 -17.44
C GLY A 365 -50.23 0.46 -16.20
N SER A 366 -50.80 1.65 -16.40
CA SER A 366 -51.67 2.45 -15.50
C SER A 366 -51.28 2.64 -14.01
N THR A 367 -50.49 3.68 -13.71
CA THR A 367 -50.73 4.95 -12.95
C THR A 367 -51.08 5.15 -11.44
N PRO A 368 -51.18 4.21 -10.50
CA PRO A 368 -51.06 4.55 -9.06
C PRO A 368 -49.64 4.39 -8.48
N LYS A 369 -48.69 3.84 -9.24
CA LYS A 369 -47.35 3.46 -8.71
C LYS A 369 -46.33 4.60 -8.64
N LEU A 370 -46.57 5.72 -9.31
CA LEU A 370 -45.58 6.81 -9.40
C LEU A 370 -45.45 7.61 -8.09
N GLU A 371 -46.56 7.85 -7.39
CA GLU A 371 -46.53 8.55 -6.09
C GLU A 371 -45.80 7.74 -5.03
N MET A 372 -46.04 6.41 -4.97
CA MET A 372 -45.33 5.53 -4.04
C MET A 372 -43.82 5.48 -4.34
N ALA A 373 -43.42 5.49 -5.62
CA ALA A 373 -42.00 5.53 -6.00
C ALA A 373 -41.33 6.85 -5.57
N ASN A 374 -41.99 7.98 -5.78
CA ASN A 374 -41.48 9.29 -5.35
C ASN A 374 -41.39 9.39 -3.82
N GLN A 375 -42.37 8.85 -3.09
CA GLN A 375 -42.36 8.82 -1.62
C GLN A 375 -41.23 7.92 -1.08
N ALA A 376 -41.01 6.76 -1.71
CA ALA A 376 -39.91 5.86 -1.37
C ALA A 376 -38.55 6.52 -1.62
N GLN A 377 -38.39 7.20 -2.77
CA GLN A 377 -37.17 7.92 -3.11
C GLN A 377 -36.89 9.08 -2.13
N ALA A 378 -37.93 9.84 -1.74
CA ALA A 378 -37.81 10.91 -0.75
C ALA A 378 -37.39 10.36 0.62
N THR A 379 -38.03 9.29 1.08
CA THR A 379 -37.70 8.63 2.36
C THR A 379 -36.27 8.12 2.37
N LEU A 380 -35.83 7.50 1.26
CA LEU A 380 -34.46 7.01 1.13
C LEU A 380 -33.44 8.15 1.13
N LYS A 381 -33.73 9.25 0.43
CA LYS A 381 -32.86 10.43 0.42
C LYS A 381 -32.72 11.02 1.82
N THR A 382 -33.82 11.18 2.56
CA THR A 382 -33.78 11.65 3.94
C THR A 382 -32.94 10.74 4.83
N LYS A 383 -33.07 9.41 4.67
CA LYS A 383 -32.25 8.44 5.40
C LYS A 383 -30.76 8.55 5.05
N LEU A 384 -30.42 8.73 3.77
CA LEU A 384 -29.04 8.93 3.34
C LEU A 384 -28.45 10.23 3.91
N ASP A 385 -29.20 11.33 3.90
CA ASP A 385 -28.76 12.61 4.47
C ASP A 385 -28.55 12.52 5.99
N GLU A 386 -29.36 11.71 6.68
CA GLU A 386 -29.23 11.40 8.11
C GLU A 386 -27.97 10.58 8.38
N LEU A 387 -27.77 9.48 7.66
CA LEU A 387 -26.58 8.63 7.80
C LEU A 387 -25.30 9.39 7.45
N GLU A 388 -25.32 10.28 6.45
CA GLU A 388 -24.17 11.14 6.13
C GLU A 388 -23.83 12.11 7.25
N ARG A 389 -24.83 12.59 7.99
CA ARG A 389 -24.63 13.43 9.17
C ARG A 389 -24.03 12.58 10.29
N GLU A 390 -24.62 11.44 10.59
CA GLU A 390 -24.13 10.53 11.62
C GLU A 390 -22.70 10.06 11.33
N LYS A 391 -22.38 9.75 10.08
CA LYS A 391 -21.02 9.39 9.63
C LYS A 391 -20.01 10.51 9.87
N ARG A 392 -20.41 11.77 9.65
CA ARG A 392 -19.55 12.94 9.94
C ARG A 392 -19.33 13.12 11.43
N ASP A 393 -20.36 12.88 12.24
CA ASP A 393 -20.30 13.03 13.70
C ASP A 393 -19.54 11.87 14.37
N ALA A 394 -19.66 10.65 13.83
CA ALA A 394 -18.93 9.47 14.28
C ALA A 394 -17.48 9.41 13.76
N LYS A 395 -17.02 10.44 13.03
CA LYS A 395 -15.72 10.43 12.37
C LYS A 395 -14.59 10.44 13.43
N PRO A 396 -13.72 9.42 13.44
CA PRO A 396 -12.67 9.32 14.45
C PRO A 396 -11.63 10.43 14.29
N GLY A 397 -11.10 10.92 15.41
CA GLY A 397 -10.13 12.02 15.43
C GLY A 397 -8.80 11.76 14.69
N CYS A 398 -8.51 10.51 14.30
CA CYS A 398 -7.33 10.17 13.49
C CYS A 398 -7.46 10.55 12.02
N HIS A 399 -8.57 11.15 11.58
CA HIS A 399 -8.70 11.65 10.22
C HIS A 399 -7.84 12.90 10.02
N VAL A 400 -6.54 12.70 10.05
CA VAL A 400 -5.56 13.68 9.64
C VAL A 400 -5.62 13.73 8.12
N ARG A 401 -5.84 14.92 7.56
CA ARG A 401 -5.74 15.14 6.11
C ARG A 401 -4.34 14.68 5.66
N VAL A 402 -4.30 13.54 4.98
CA VAL A 402 -3.08 12.85 4.50
C VAL A 402 -2.19 13.76 3.66
N SER A 403 -2.75 14.84 3.10
CA SER A 403 -2.00 15.85 2.34
C SER A 403 -0.94 16.60 3.16
N ILE A 404 -1.02 16.66 4.48
CA ILE A 404 -0.12 17.50 5.30
C ILE A 404 1.18 16.76 5.69
N TRP A 405 1.16 15.43 5.85
CA TRP A 405 2.32 14.71 6.41
C TRP A 405 3.41 14.36 5.40
N ARG A 406 3.09 14.14 4.11
CA ARG A 406 4.11 13.83 3.09
C ARG A 406 5.12 14.96 2.88
N THR A 407 4.80 16.20 3.25
CA THR A 407 5.72 17.34 3.10
C THR A 407 6.65 17.51 4.30
N ALA A 408 6.29 17.00 5.48
CA ALA A 408 7.03 17.23 6.72
C ALA A 408 8.16 16.22 6.98
N HIS A 409 8.21 15.09 6.27
CA HIS A 409 9.18 13.99 6.53
C HIS A 409 10.01 13.61 5.31
N MET A 410 10.22 14.52 4.34
CA MET A 410 11.36 14.35 3.44
C MET A 410 12.64 14.48 4.28
N PRO A 411 13.52 13.46 4.33
CA PRO A 411 14.79 13.62 5.01
C PRO A 411 15.57 14.71 4.29
N LEU A 412 15.87 15.79 5.01
CA LEU A 412 16.92 16.72 4.61
C LEU A 412 18.17 15.88 4.39
N ARG A 413 18.59 15.73 3.12
CA ARG A 413 19.87 15.10 2.80
C ARG A 413 20.95 15.83 3.59
N ASP A 414 21.67 15.06 4.40
CA ASP A 414 22.79 15.49 5.21
C ASP A 414 23.84 16.23 4.38
N CYS A 415 23.85 17.55 4.49
CA CYS A 415 25.07 18.34 4.40
C CYS A 415 25.43 18.70 5.84
N ASN A 416 26.36 17.98 6.46
CA ASN A 416 27.35 18.61 7.36
C ASN A 416 28.50 17.66 7.75
N SER A 417 29.69 18.11 7.35
CA SER A 417 31.00 17.74 7.87
C SER A 417 31.17 18.23 9.31
N PRO A 418 31.84 17.48 10.22
CA PRO A 418 32.02 17.92 11.59
C PRO A 418 33.27 18.81 11.73
N GLN A 419 33.07 20.09 12.04
CA GLN A 419 34.05 20.86 12.81
C GLN A 419 33.51 21.12 14.21
N ALA A 420 34.11 20.42 15.17
CA ALA A 420 33.84 20.54 16.59
C ALA A 420 34.38 21.88 17.12
N VAL A 421 33.47 22.75 17.59
CA VAL A 421 33.82 23.86 18.48
C VAL A 421 33.18 23.56 19.83
N LYS A 422 34.04 23.33 20.83
CA LYS A 422 33.66 23.24 22.25
C LYS A 422 33.17 24.61 22.73
N LEU A 423 31.95 24.68 23.26
CA LEU A 423 31.51 25.78 24.11
C LEU A 423 30.97 25.20 25.43
N GLN A 424 31.61 25.63 26.52
CA GLN A 424 31.23 25.37 27.90
C GLN A 424 29.91 26.08 28.23
N ALA A 425 29.04 25.38 28.94
CA ALA A 425 27.82 25.95 29.51
C ALA A 425 28.14 26.83 30.72
N PRO A 426 27.38 27.91 30.93
CA PRO A 426 27.14 28.43 32.27
C PRO A 426 25.66 28.31 32.69
N THR A 427 25.57 28.28 34.01
CA THR A 427 24.48 27.96 34.92
C THR A 427 23.28 28.92 34.86
N LYS A 428 22.13 28.39 35.32
CA LYS A 428 20.81 29.01 35.54
C LYS A 428 20.82 30.41 36.19
N ALA A 429 19.93 31.31 35.73
CA ALA A 429 19.03 32.13 36.57
C ALA A 429 17.96 32.93 35.77
N ASN A 430 16.70 32.75 36.18
CA ASN A 430 15.52 33.65 36.27
C ASN A 430 15.14 34.74 35.23
N VAL A 431 13.88 34.59 34.76
CA VAL A 431 12.74 35.56 34.69
C VAL A 431 12.88 36.85 33.87
N SER A 432 12.11 36.96 32.76
CA SER A 432 11.04 37.96 32.50
C SER A 432 10.70 38.10 31.01
N GLN A 433 9.41 38.29 30.74
CA GLN A 433 8.79 38.60 29.44
C GLN A 433 9.37 39.86 28.78
N THR A 434 9.53 39.87 27.44
CA THR A 434 9.09 40.99 26.57
C THR A 434 8.98 40.52 25.10
N TYR A 435 7.92 40.97 24.43
CA TYR A 435 7.73 40.89 22.98
C TYR A 435 8.75 41.76 22.22
N ALA A 436 9.28 41.27 21.10
CA ALA A 436 9.85 42.13 20.06
C ALA A 436 9.78 41.46 18.67
N ASN A 437 9.11 42.16 17.76
CA ASN A 437 9.15 41.94 16.31
C ASN A 437 10.58 42.08 15.79
N VAL A 438 11.00 41.17 14.90
CA VAL A 438 12.19 41.38 14.05
C VAL A 438 11.79 41.23 12.59
N GLN A 439 11.71 42.38 11.94
CA GLN A 439 11.72 42.58 10.50
C GLN A 439 13.16 42.33 10.01
N CYS A 440 13.38 41.36 9.12
CA CYS A 440 14.65 41.23 8.41
C CYS A 440 14.58 41.97 7.07
N GLN A 441 15.34 43.06 6.99
CA GLN A 441 15.64 43.78 5.76
C GLN A 441 16.63 42.99 4.88
N LEU A 442 16.36 43.00 3.58
CA LEU A 442 17.26 42.61 2.50
C LEU A 442 18.53 43.47 2.50
N GLY A 443 19.69 42.83 2.53
CA GLY A 443 21.00 43.44 2.32
C GLY A 443 21.75 42.72 1.21
N ASN A 444 21.88 43.40 0.07
CA ASN A 444 22.77 43.04 -1.04
C ASN A 444 24.23 43.19 -0.62
N SER A 445 25.08 42.19 -0.87
CA SER A 445 26.47 42.45 -1.29
C SER A 445 27.13 41.17 -1.80
N VAL A 446 27.48 41.24 -3.08
CA VAL A 446 28.40 40.35 -3.80
C VAL A 446 29.83 40.64 -3.33
N GLN A 447 30.59 39.63 -2.94
CA GLN A 447 32.04 39.65 -3.01
C GLN A 447 32.56 38.32 -3.57
N ILE A 448 33.19 38.42 -4.73
CA ILE A 448 33.92 37.35 -5.40
C ILE A 448 35.35 37.39 -4.84
N ALA A 449 35.80 36.28 -4.24
CA ALA A 449 37.21 36.05 -3.95
C ALA A 449 37.66 34.79 -4.70
N ASN A 450 38.71 34.99 -5.49
CA ASN A 450 39.30 34.05 -6.44
C ASN A 450 40.52 33.39 -5.79
N MET A 451 40.62 32.05 -5.77
CA MET A 451 41.90 31.35 -5.57
C MET A 451 41.92 29.99 -6.30
N HIS A 452 42.97 29.86 -7.13
CA HIS A 452 43.62 28.70 -7.74
C HIS A 452 43.03 27.30 -7.49
N GLY A 453 42.90 26.40 -8.46
CA GLY A 453 43.57 26.24 -9.74
C GLY A 453 43.77 24.73 -9.95
N LYS A 454 43.28 24.15 -11.05
CA LYS A 454 43.68 22.82 -11.51
C LYS A 454 43.30 22.60 -12.98
N THR A 455 44.34 22.21 -13.69
CA THR A 455 44.53 21.77 -15.07
C THR A 455 43.35 21.08 -15.75
N ILE A 456 42.95 21.58 -16.93
CA ILE A 456 42.09 20.91 -17.91
C ILE A 456 42.98 20.43 -19.06
N VAL A 457 42.90 19.15 -19.39
CA VAL A 457 43.51 18.53 -20.57
C VAL A 457 42.52 18.63 -21.74
N PRO A 458 42.93 19.11 -22.94
CA PRO A 458 42.04 19.14 -24.09
C PRO A 458 42.08 17.80 -24.84
N ILE A 459 40.92 17.21 -25.11
CA ILE A 459 40.79 16.14 -26.12
C ILE A 459 40.26 16.80 -27.40
N THR A 460 41.17 17.07 -28.32
CA THR A 460 40.90 17.24 -29.76
C THR A 460 40.88 15.86 -30.41
N GLY A 461 39.79 15.51 -31.08
CA GLY A 461 39.66 14.30 -31.90
C GLY A 461 38.95 14.61 -33.20
N THR A 462 39.74 14.64 -34.27
CA THR A 462 39.39 14.95 -35.65
C THR A 462 38.53 13.88 -36.33
N VAL A 463 37.61 14.34 -37.15
CA VAL A 463 36.95 13.58 -38.22
C VAL A 463 37.99 13.21 -39.27
N ASN A 464 38.06 11.92 -39.64
CA ASN A 464 38.39 11.54 -41.01
C ASN A 464 38.00 10.10 -41.38
N GLU A 465 37.46 10.04 -42.60
CA GLU A 465 37.56 9.00 -43.63
C GLU A 465 36.83 7.65 -43.48
N ARG A 466 35.98 7.44 -44.50
CA ARG A 466 35.37 6.18 -44.91
C ARG A 466 36.43 5.12 -45.24
N PRO A 467 36.06 3.83 -45.11
CA PRO A 467 36.38 2.92 -46.20
C PRO A 467 35.18 2.09 -46.67
N ALA A 468 35.13 2.00 -48.00
CA ALA A 468 34.66 0.92 -48.88
C ALA A 468 33.49 0.01 -48.45
N LEU A 469 32.47 0.05 -49.30
CA LEU A 469 31.39 -0.94 -49.46
C LEU A 469 31.93 -2.35 -49.77
N HIS A 470 31.39 -3.35 -49.06
CA HIS A 470 31.26 -4.72 -49.57
C HIS A 470 29.77 -5.11 -49.61
N PRO A 471 29.31 -5.86 -50.64
CA PRO A 471 27.90 -6.16 -50.84
C PRO A 471 27.51 -7.47 -50.14
N GLY A 472 26.37 -7.46 -49.45
CA GLY A 472 25.68 -8.67 -49.02
C GLY A 472 25.85 -9.02 -47.54
N GLY A 473 24.92 -8.55 -46.72
CA GLY A 473 24.76 -9.00 -45.34
C GLY A 473 23.64 -8.23 -44.65
N ARG A 474 22.52 -8.92 -44.37
CA ARG A 474 21.40 -8.36 -43.59
C ARG A 474 21.85 -7.98 -42.18
N PRO A 475 21.51 -6.80 -41.64
CA PRO A 475 21.63 -6.55 -40.21
C PRO A 475 20.35 -6.93 -39.48
N SER A 476 20.54 -7.64 -38.38
CA SER A 476 19.59 -7.84 -37.30
C SER A 476 19.27 -6.51 -36.59
N VAL A 477 18.00 -6.32 -36.23
CA VAL A 477 17.55 -5.19 -35.42
C VAL A 477 18.00 -5.41 -33.98
N THR A 478 18.98 -4.63 -33.53
CA THR A 478 19.28 -4.44 -32.11
C THR A 478 18.90 -3.00 -31.78
N ALA A 479 17.85 -2.84 -30.97
CA ALA A 479 17.37 -1.52 -30.55
C ALA A 479 18.32 -0.93 -29.50
N ALA A 480 19.06 0.11 -29.87
CA ALA A 480 19.67 1.03 -28.92
C ALA A 480 18.58 1.99 -28.41
N LYS A 481 18.47 2.12 -27.09
CA LYS A 481 17.66 3.15 -26.42
C LYS A 481 18.48 4.44 -26.41
N ASP A 482 18.08 5.42 -27.18
CA ASP A 482 18.59 6.79 -27.05
C ASP A 482 17.94 7.48 -25.85
N ALA A 483 18.79 8.08 -25.02
CA ALA A 483 18.41 8.97 -23.93
C ALA A 483 18.04 10.34 -24.50
N VAL A 484 16.86 10.85 -24.16
CA VAL A 484 16.45 12.22 -24.50
C VAL A 484 16.98 13.15 -23.41
N GLU A 485 17.99 13.94 -23.76
CA GLU A 485 18.46 15.04 -22.92
C GLU A 485 17.55 16.27 -23.18
N THR A 486 16.86 16.74 -22.14
CA THR A 486 15.99 17.92 -22.24
C THR A 486 16.85 19.16 -21.97
N VAL A 487 17.19 19.92 -23.01
CA VAL A 487 17.88 21.20 -22.85
C VAL A 487 16.82 22.30 -22.64
N VAL A 488 16.90 22.99 -21.51
CA VAL A 488 16.08 24.17 -21.20
C VAL A 488 16.97 25.39 -21.39
N ASP A 489 16.69 26.18 -22.41
CA ASP A 489 17.36 27.47 -22.63
C ASP A 489 16.37 28.61 -22.39
N MET A 490 16.83 29.65 -21.68
CA MET A 490 16.03 30.86 -21.40
C MET A 490 16.71 32.04 -22.09
N SER A 491 16.16 32.44 -23.23
CA SER A 491 16.65 33.59 -24.01
C SER A 491 15.94 34.89 -23.60
N PRO A 492 16.55 36.09 -23.76
CA PRO A 492 15.94 37.35 -23.36
C PRO A 492 14.74 37.73 -24.24
N ALA A 493 13.79 38.47 -23.65
CA ALA A 493 12.53 38.87 -24.25
C ALA A 493 12.70 39.61 -25.60
N LEU A 494 12.11 39.05 -26.66
CA LEU A 494 11.88 39.76 -27.92
C LEU A 494 10.48 40.41 -27.87
N PRO A 495 10.33 41.68 -28.28
CA PRO A 495 9.02 42.32 -28.36
C PRO A 495 8.21 41.70 -29.52
N VAL A 496 7.08 41.07 -29.19
CA VAL A 496 6.14 40.52 -30.18
C VAL A 496 4.92 41.44 -30.26
N MET A 497 4.64 41.99 -31.44
CA MET A 497 3.40 42.74 -31.68
C MET A 497 2.23 41.78 -31.85
N THR A 498 1.31 41.75 -30.88
CA THR A 498 0.10 40.93 -30.96
C THR A 498 -1.09 41.77 -31.43
N LYS A 499 -1.82 41.30 -32.43
CA LYS A 499 -3.05 41.95 -32.93
C LYS A 499 -4.26 41.24 -32.32
N VAL A 500 -4.97 41.91 -31.42
CA VAL A 500 -6.23 41.40 -30.86
C VAL A 500 -7.39 41.96 -31.68
N VAL A 501 -8.21 41.09 -32.25
CA VAL A 501 -9.44 41.46 -32.96
C VAL A 501 -10.62 41.11 -32.06
N THR A 502 -11.50 42.07 -31.81
CA THR A 502 -12.75 41.86 -31.08
C THR A 502 -13.92 41.78 -32.07
N ASP A 503 -14.96 41.01 -31.73
CA ASP A 503 -16.10 40.73 -32.60
C ASP A 503 -16.92 41.98 -33.01
N ALA A 504 -16.67 43.14 -32.39
CA ALA A 504 -17.30 44.42 -32.73
C ALA A 504 -16.51 45.28 -33.75
N GLY A 505 -15.44 44.75 -34.36
CA GLY A 505 -14.75 45.43 -35.47
C GLY A 505 -13.87 46.64 -35.09
N GLY A 506 -13.63 46.88 -33.80
CA GLY A 506 -12.71 47.90 -33.31
C GLY A 506 -11.29 47.36 -33.09
N VAL A 507 -10.28 47.99 -33.70
CA VAL A 507 -8.86 47.67 -33.48
C VAL A 507 -8.34 48.50 -32.31
N MET A 508 -8.00 47.85 -31.19
CA MET A 508 -7.21 48.47 -30.12
C MET A 508 -5.74 48.06 -30.24
N ARG A 509 -4.84 49.04 -30.13
CA ARG A 509 -3.38 48.82 -30.04
C ARG A 509 -2.97 49.02 -28.59
N GLY A 510 -2.44 47.98 -27.95
CA GLY A 510 -1.80 48.05 -26.64
C GLY A 510 -0.51 47.24 -26.63
N SER A 511 0.42 47.60 -25.74
CA SER A 511 1.58 46.78 -25.40
C SER A 511 1.19 45.73 -24.35
N ALA A 512 1.82 44.56 -24.43
CA ALA A 512 1.69 43.52 -23.43
C ALA A 512 3.08 42.92 -23.17
N GLU A 513 3.40 42.63 -21.92
CA GLU A 513 4.56 41.80 -21.59
C GLU A 513 4.25 40.35 -21.95
N THR A 514 5.06 39.78 -22.84
CA THR A 514 4.94 38.38 -23.27
C THR A 514 6.09 37.53 -22.77
N PHE A 515 5.76 36.42 -22.11
CA PHE A 515 6.69 35.34 -21.82
C PHE A 515 6.42 34.17 -22.75
N VAL A 516 7.44 33.73 -23.48
CA VAL A 516 7.33 32.58 -24.38
C VAL A 516 8.14 31.43 -23.80
N LYS A 517 7.48 30.28 -23.59
CA LYS A 517 8.16 29.04 -23.24
C LYS A 517 8.04 28.06 -24.40
N ALA A 518 9.19 27.70 -24.98
CA ALA A 518 9.27 26.70 -26.04
C ALA A 518 9.56 25.32 -25.44
N VAL A 519 8.83 24.31 -25.90
CA VAL A 519 9.18 22.90 -25.70
C VAL A 519 9.47 22.32 -27.08
N LEU A 520 10.72 21.94 -27.30
CA LEU A 520 11.21 21.42 -28.58
C LEU A 520 11.18 19.89 -28.58
N TRP A 521 10.65 19.33 -29.67
CA TRP A 521 10.81 17.93 -30.05
C TRP A 521 11.44 17.87 -31.45
N PRO A 522 12.00 16.72 -31.88
CA PRO A 522 12.79 16.62 -33.10
C PRO A 522 12.13 17.21 -34.36
N ASN A 523 10.78 17.19 -34.47
CA ASN A 523 10.04 17.67 -35.64
C ASN A 523 8.85 18.59 -35.28
N SER A 524 8.83 19.20 -34.09
CA SER A 524 7.75 20.11 -33.69
C SER A 524 8.14 20.95 -32.48
N ALA A 525 7.68 22.20 -32.44
CA ALA A 525 7.84 23.07 -31.29
C ALA A 525 6.46 23.46 -30.74
N LEU A 526 6.28 23.38 -29.42
CA LEU A 526 5.14 23.97 -28.73
C LEU A 526 5.58 25.27 -28.07
N TYR A 527 4.92 26.37 -28.45
CA TYR A 527 5.12 27.66 -27.82
C TYR A 527 3.91 27.98 -26.94
N VAL A 528 4.16 28.19 -25.65
CA VAL A 528 3.14 28.71 -24.74
C VAL A 528 3.46 30.18 -24.49
N VAL A 529 2.56 31.06 -24.93
CA VAL A 529 2.70 32.50 -24.78
C VAL A 529 1.78 32.97 -23.66
N PHE A 530 2.36 33.61 -22.65
CA PHE A 530 1.64 34.27 -21.58
C PHE A 530 1.68 35.77 -21.82
N ALA A 531 0.53 36.41 -21.93
CA ALA A 531 0.43 37.85 -22.10
C ALA A 531 -0.28 38.49 -20.90
N ARG A 532 0.27 39.61 -20.42
CA ARG A 532 -0.37 40.47 -19.43
C ARG A 532 -0.80 41.78 -20.09
N PRO A 533 -2.09 42.17 -20.01
CA PRO A 533 -2.50 43.47 -20.53
C PRO A 533 -1.94 44.60 -19.63
N ASP A 534 -1.37 45.63 -20.23
CA ASP A 534 -0.87 46.80 -19.50
C ASP A 534 -2.03 47.60 -18.87
N ASN A 535 -1.77 48.13 -17.67
CA ASN A 535 -2.66 48.82 -16.72
C ASN A 535 -3.58 49.92 -17.31
N THR A 536 -4.55 49.57 -18.13
CA THR A 536 -5.66 50.45 -18.50
C THR A 536 -6.93 49.95 -17.81
N ARG A 537 -7.44 50.76 -16.86
CA ARG A 537 -8.66 50.46 -16.12
C ARG A 537 -9.82 50.22 -17.10
N PRO A 538 -10.59 49.12 -16.98
CA PRO A 538 -11.81 48.98 -17.75
C PRO A 538 -12.88 49.97 -17.23
N PRO A 539 -13.81 50.46 -18.08
CA PRO A 539 -14.96 51.20 -17.60
C PRO A 539 -15.84 50.26 -16.76
N THR A 540 -16.28 50.76 -15.61
CA THR A 540 -17.34 50.17 -14.78
C THR A 540 -18.59 49.92 -15.62
N GLU A 541 -19.21 48.75 -15.40
CA GLU A 541 -20.41 48.21 -16.08
C GLU A 541 -20.15 47.39 -17.36
N ALA A 542 -19.59 46.18 -17.17
CA ALA A 542 -19.85 45.04 -18.03
C ALA A 542 -19.74 43.75 -17.19
N GLU A 543 -20.81 42.95 -17.16
CA GLU A 543 -20.83 41.61 -16.57
C GLU A 543 -19.75 40.75 -17.23
N THR A 544 -18.95 40.08 -16.41
CA THR A 544 -17.90 39.17 -16.85
C THR A 544 -18.52 37.79 -17.09
N ASP A 545 -19.04 37.56 -18.29
CA ASP A 545 -19.39 36.20 -18.71
C ASP A 545 -18.11 35.39 -18.94
N VAL A 546 -17.96 34.32 -18.16
CA VAL A 546 -16.88 33.35 -18.28
C VAL A 546 -17.07 32.57 -19.58
N PHE A 547 -16.22 32.84 -20.57
CA PHE A 547 -16.19 32.09 -21.83
C PHE A 547 -15.88 30.61 -21.60
N SER A 548 -16.86 29.75 -21.86
CA SER A 548 -16.68 28.32 -22.10
C SER A 548 -16.02 28.13 -23.46
N ALA A 549 -14.79 27.60 -23.48
CA ALA A 549 -14.15 27.17 -24.72
C ALA A 549 -14.80 25.88 -25.23
N SER A 550 -15.73 26.00 -26.18
CA SER A 550 -16.19 24.87 -27.00
C SER A 550 -15.23 24.66 -28.17
N GLY A 551 -14.37 23.65 -28.09
CA GLY A 551 -13.55 23.22 -29.22
C GLY A 551 -14.38 22.41 -30.21
N GLY A 552 -14.78 23.02 -31.33
CA GLY A 552 -15.30 22.30 -32.49
C GLY A 552 -14.16 21.60 -33.24
N VAL A 553 -14.28 20.30 -33.46
CA VAL A 553 -13.35 19.52 -34.27
C VAL A 553 -13.75 19.65 -35.73
N VAL A 554 -12.92 20.31 -36.54
CA VAL A 554 -12.91 20.08 -37.99
C VAL A 554 -12.02 18.86 -38.24
N ASN A 555 -12.62 17.82 -38.81
CA ASN A 555 -11.94 16.59 -39.20
C ASN A 555 -10.85 16.90 -40.21
N ASP A 556 -9.59 16.82 -39.79
CA ASP A 556 -8.49 16.43 -40.68
C ASP A 556 -7.42 15.65 -39.91
N GLY A 557 -7.40 14.34 -40.12
CA GLY A 557 -6.18 13.53 -40.23
C GLY A 557 -5.19 13.40 -39.06
N VAL A 558 -5.42 13.88 -37.84
CA VAL A 558 -4.44 13.75 -36.73
C VAL A 558 -4.78 12.58 -35.80
N GLY A 559 -3.86 11.63 -35.67
CA GLY A 559 -4.01 10.44 -34.82
C GLY A 559 -4.23 10.76 -33.33
N SER A 560 -5.31 10.21 -32.77
CA SER A 560 -5.84 10.41 -31.41
C SER A 560 -4.82 10.26 -30.26
N ARG A 561 -3.74 9.49 -30.46
CA ARG A 561 -2.67 9.31 -29.45
C ARG A 561 -1.81 10.56 -29.22
N LYS A 562 -1.63 11.41 -30.23
CA LYS A 562 -0.86 12.66 -30.07
C LYS A 562 -1.70 13.72 -29.34
N LEU A 563 -3.00 13.81 -29.62
CA LEU A 563 -3.92 14.70 -28.91
C LEU A 563 -4.00 14.39 -27.40
N GLY A 564 -4.05 13.12 -27.02
CA GLY A 564 -4.14 12.71 -25.60
C GLY A 564 -2.94 13.16 -24.76
N LYS A 565 -1.73 13.18 -25.33
CA LYS A 565 -0.52 13.66 -24.62
C LYS A 565 -0.50 15.19 -24.45
N VAL A 566 -1.05 15.92 -25.43
CA VAL A 566 -1.14 17.38 -25.38
C VAL A 566 -2.14 17.80 -24.30
N VAL A 567 -3.32 17.18 -24.26
CA VAL A 567 -4.35 17.46 -23.24
C VAL A 567 -3.85 17.15 -21.82
N ALA A 568 -3.12 16.04 -21.64
CA ALA A 568 -2.54 15.68 -20.35
C ALA A 568 -1.45 16.65 -19.87
N THR A 569 -0.62 17.16 -20.79
CA THR A 569 0.45 18.12 -20.45
C THR A 569 -0.14 19.50 -20.09
N VAL A 570 -1.22 19.90 -20.76
CA VAL A 570 -1.95 21.14 -20.46
C VAL A 570 -2.67 21.06 -19.12
N ALA A 571 -3.27 19.91 -18.78
CA ALA A 571 -3.89 19.68 -17.48
C ALA A 571 -2.88 19.79 -16.32
N VAL A 572 -1.69 19.20 -16.47
CA VAL A 572 -0.60 19.27 -15.47
C VAL A 572 -0.07 20.71 -15.28
N LEU A 573 -0.08 21.53 -16.33
CA LEU A 573 0.33 22.94 -16.25
C LEU A 573 -0.76 23.84 -15.67
N ALA A 574 -2.04 23.54 -15.93
CA ALA A 574 -3.18 24.24 -15.33
C ALA A 574 -3.28 23.96 -13.81
N GLU A 575 -3.00 22.73 -13.37
CA GLU A 575 -2.99 22.35 -11.96
C GLU A 575 -1.83 23.02 -11.18
N ARG A 576 -0.76 23.43 -11.88
CA ARG A 576 0.33 24.23 -11.31
C ARG A 576 0.00 25.73 -11.19
N LYS A 577 -1.03 26.22 -11.89
CA LYS A 577 -1.48 27.64 -11.88
C LYS A 577 -2.18 28.03 -10.58
N GLU A 578 -2.78 27.08 -9.85
CA GLU A 578 -3.38 27.33 -8.52
C GLU A 578 -2.35 27.72 -7.44
N ARG A 579 -1.05 27.73 -7.73
CA ARG A 579 0.01 28.14 -6.79
C ARG A 579 0.61 29.53 -7.04
N ILE A 580 0.06 30.33 -7.96
CA ILE A 580 0.54 31.70 -8.21
C ILE A 580 -0.63 32.66 -7.94
N GLU A 581 -0.64 33.27 -6.75
CA GLU A 581 -1.61 34.28 -6.37
C GLU A 581 -1.40 35.63 -7.10
N SER A 582 -2.53 36.24 -7.44
CA SER A 582 -2.76 37.64 -7.84
C SER A 582 -2.27 38.09 -9.23
N GLY A 583 -3.16 38.00 -10.23
CA GLY A 583 -3.10 38.78 -11.46
C GLY A 583 -3.76 38.07 -12.65
N ASP A 584 -4.61 38.78 -13.39
CA ASP A 584 -5.32 38.25 -14.56
C ASP A 584 -4.34 37.96 -15.71
N TRP A 585 -4.01 36.67 -15.89
CA TRP A 585 -3.22 36.18 -17.02
C TRP A 585 -4.12 35.35 -17.96
N VAL A 586 -4.14 35.75 -19.24
CA VAL A 586 -4.75 34.98 -20.33
C VAL A 586 -3.68 34.08 -20.95
N ALA A 587 -3.93 32.78 -20.99
CA ALA A 587 -3.06 31.82 -21.67
C ALA A 587 -3.60 31.58 -23.08
N VAL A 588 -2.78 31.82 -24.11
CA VAL A 588 -3.13 31.54 -25.50
C VAL A 588 -2.25 30.40 -26.00
N LEU A 589 -2.88 29.30 -26.42
CA LEU A 589 -2.19 28.14 -26.97
C LEU A 589 -2.03 28.32 -28.48
N LEU A 590 -0.79 28.43 -28.95
CA LEU A 590 -0.47 28.48 -30.38
C LEU A 590 0.31 27.21 -30.74
N VAL A 591 -0.32 26.34 -31.52
CA VAL A 591 0.30 25.13 -32.04
C VAL A 591 0.73 25.42 -33.47
N VAL A 592 2.04 25.57 -33.68
CA VAL A 592 2.62 25.70 -35.03
C VAL A 592 3.06 24.32 -35.47
N LEU A 593 2.43 23.80 -36.52
CA LEU A 593 2.88 22.60 -37.21
C LEU A 593 3.66 23.06 -38.45
N GLU A 594 4.96 22.82 -38.48
CA GLU A 594 5.71 22.92 -39.74
C GLU A 594 5.29 21.74 -40.62
N ASN A 595 4.62 22.05 -41.72
CA ASN A 595 4.69 21.23 -42.93
C ASN A 595 5.76 21.87 -43.82
N GLU A 596 6.55 21.03 -44.49
CA GLU A 596 7.50 21.46 -45.53
C GLU A 596 6.89 22.45 -46.54
#